data_AF-A0A2S2QS84-F1
#
_entry.id   AF-A0A2S2QS84-F1
#
_cell.length_a   1.000
_cell.length_b   1.000
_cell.length_c   1.000
_cell.angle_alpha   90.00
_cell.angle_beta   90.00
_cell.angle_gamma   90.00
#
_symmetry.space_group_name_H-M   'P 1'
#
loop_
_entity.id
_entity.type
_entity.pdbx_description
1 polymer ?
#
loop_
_entity_poly.entity_id
_entity_poly.type
_entity_poly.pdbx_seq_one_letter_code
_entity_poly.pdbx_strand_id
1 'polypeptide(L)'
;YIRYVDWDEKEIKEEFLNCLELKKHTTGAEIFSVLSNCFLSTDLKISDCISICTDGAANMTGRHAGLVAKMKQVAPNIQSTHCMIHQEMLASKRMSAEFNQLLTTAVKTVNFIKSSSLNS
;
A
#
# COMPACT_ATOMS: atom_id res chain seq x y z
N TYR A 1 -3.56 6.13 -3.91
CA TYR A 1 -2.63 6.93 -4.73
C TYR A 1 -2.48 6.29 -6.09
N ILE A 2 -2.30 7.09 -7.13
CA ILE A 2 -1.88 6.67 -8.46
C ILE A 2 -0.57 7.36 -8.79
N ARG A 3 0.25 6.71 -9.61
CA ARG A 3 1.51 7.25 -10.10
C ARG A 3 1.59 7.06 -11.60
N TYR A 4 1.89 8.13 -12.33
CA TYR A 4 1.90 8.13 -13.79
C TYR A 4 2.99 9.07 -14.32
N VAL A 5 3.32 8.92 -15.60
CA VAL A 5 4.22 9.81 -16.32
C VAL A 5 3.37 10.90 -16.97
N ASP A 6 3.64 12.14 -16.59
CA ASP A 6 3.14 13.32 -17.30
C ASP A 6 4.10 13.58 -18.47
N TRP A 7 3.64 13.34 -19.70
CA TRP A 7 4.48 13.47 -20.89
C TRP A 7 4.76 14.93 -21.28
N ASP A 8 3.87 15.84 -20.89
CA ASP A 8 4.01 17.27 -21.19
C ASP A 8 5.06 17.89 -20.26
N GLU A 9 4.98 17.59 -18.97
CA GLU A 9 5.93 18.05 -17.96
C GLU A 9 7.21 17.19 -17.91
N LYS A 10 7.19 15.99 -18.50
CA LYS A 10 8.27 14.99 -18.47
C LYS A 10 8.65 14.55 -17.05
N GLU A 11 7.66 14.49 -16.17
CA GLU A 11 7.85 14.14 -14.76
C GLU A 11 6.96 12.97 -14.34
N ILE A 12 7.34 12.31 -13.25
CA ILE A 12 6.51 11.30 -12.60
C ILE A 12 5.67 12.02 -11.54
N LYS A 13 4.35 11.97 -11.69
CA LYS A 13 3.41 12.52 -10.72
C LYS A 13 2.84 11.43 -9.84
N GLU A 14 2.60 11.76 -8.58
CA GLU A 14 1.87 10.92 -7.63
C GLU A 14 0.72 11.71 -7.02
N GLU A 15 -0.49 11.17 -7.14
CA GLU A 15 -1.70 11.86 -6.72
C GLU A 15 -2.60 10.95 -5.87
N PHE A 16 -3.30 11.57 -4.94
CA PHE A 16 -4.33 10.89 -4.17
C PHE A 16 -5.61 10.76 -5.02
N LEU A 17 -5.87 9.55 -5.52
CA LEU A 17 -7.07 9.29 -6.31
C LEU A 17 -8.34 9.22 -5.45
N ASN A 18 -8.38 8.32 -4.46
CA ASN A 18 -9.56 8.10 -3.63
C ASN A 18 -9.24 7.34 -2.34
N CYS A 19 -10.13 7.44 -1.35
CA CYS A 19 -10.21 6.55 -0.19
C CYS A 19 -11.59 5.86 -0.23
N LEU A 20 -11.58 4.55 -0.45
CA LEU A 20 -12.79 3.78 -0.71
C LEU A 20 -13.18 2.98 0.54
N GLU A 21 -14.44 3.07 0.93
CA GLU A 21 -15.00 2.29 2.02
C GLU A 21 -15.32 0.84 1.57
N LEU A 22 -14.91 -0.14 2.38
CA LEU A 22 -15.32 -1.54 2.23
C LEU A 22 -16.44 -1.83 3.24
N LYS A 23 -17.69 -1.93 2.75
CA LYS A 23 -18.89 -2.07 3.61
C LYS A 23 -19.11 -3.45 4.20
N LYS A 24 -18.44 -4.47 3.65
CA LYS A 24 -18.68 -5.88 3.97
C LYS A 24 -17.40 -6.50 4.51
N HIS A 25 -16.76 -7.39 3.75
CA HIS A 25 -15.50 -8.00 4.15
C HIS A 25 -14.32 -7.37 3.40
N THR A 26 -13.13 -7.77 3.81
CA THR A 26 -11.86 -7.33 3.23
C THR A 26 -11.29 -8.39 2.29
N THR A 27 -12.15 -9.15 1.59
CA THR A 27 -11.67 -10.17 0.64
C THR A 27 -11.09 -9.52 -0.61
N GLY A 28 -10.16 -10.20 -1.29
CA GLY A 28 -9.63 -9.70 -2.56
C GLY A 28 -10.71 -9.46 -3.62
N ALA A 29 -11.85 -10.17 -3.55
CA ALA A 29 -12.98 -9.99 -4.46
C ALA A 29 -13.72 -8.67 -4.22
N GLU A 30 -14.02 -8.34 -2.97
CA GLU A 30 -14.68 -7.08 -2.63
C GLU A 30 -13.76 -5.89 -2.91
N ILE A 31 -12.48 -6.01 -2.56
CA ILE A 31 -11.48 -4.98 -2.84
C ILE A 31 -11.40 -4.74 -4.36
N PHE A 32 -11.34 -5.81 -5.16
CA PHE A 32 -11.33 -5.70 -6.63
C PHE A 32 -12.62 -5.04 -7.17
N SER A 33 -13.79 -5.40 -6.63
CA SER A 33 -15.06 -4.81 -7.07
C SER A 33 -15.13 -3.31 -6.78
N VAL A 34 -14.72 -2.89 -5.58
CA VAL A 34 -14.72 -1.48 -5.17
C VAL A 34 -13.69 -0.68 -5.98
N LEU A 35 -12.49 -1.22 -6.22
CA LEU A 35 -11.50 -0.62 -7.11
C LEU A 35 -12.01 -0.50 -8.55
N SER A 36 -12.64 -1.55 -9.10
CA SER A 36 -13.18 -1.53 -10.45
C SER A 36 -14.23 -0.44 -10.63
N ASN A 37 -15.12 -0.27 -9.66
CA ASN A 37 -16.11 0.81 -9.66
C ASN A 37 -15.43 2.19 -9.59
N CYS A 38 -14.36 2.33 -8.80
CA CYS A 38 -13.59 3.57 -8.75
C CYS A 38 -12.98 3.92 -10.11
N PHE A 39 -12.31 2.96 -10.77
CA PHE A 39 -11.71 3.15 -12.10
C PHE A 39 -12.78 3.57 -13.13
N LEU A 40 -13.93 2.90 -13.14
CA LEU A 40 -15.07 3.26 -13.99
C LEU A 40 -15.55 4.70 -13.72
N SER A 41 -15.64 5.12 -12.45
CA SER A 41 -16.10 6.46 -12.08
C SER A 41 -15.12 7.58 -12.42
N THR A 42 -13.83 7.24 -12.56
CA THR A 42 -12.75 8.19 -12.89
C THR A 42 -12.36 8.18 -14.36
N ASP A 43 -13.11 7.45 -15.20
CA ASP A 43 -12.79 7.21 -16.62
C ASP A 43 -11.37 6.63 -16.84
N LEU A 44 -10.89 5.84 -15.89
CA LEU A 44 -9.61 5.14 -15.95
C LEU A 44 -9.84 3.67 -16.29
N LYS A 45 -8.97 3.08 -17.10
CA LYS A 45 -9.02 1.66 -17.42
C LYS A 45 -8.02 0.89 -16.56
N ILE A 46 -8.49 -0.19 -15.93
CA ILE A 46 -7.60 -1.10 -15.19
C ILE A 46 -6.54 -1.71 -16.13
N SER A 47 -6.87 -1.92 -17.42
CA SER A 47 -5.94 -2.43 -18.43
C SER A 47 -4.68 -1.57 -18.59
N ASP A 48 -4.77 -0.28 -18.27
CA ASP A 48 -3.67 0.67 -18.42
C ASP A 48 -2.77 0.69 -17.17
N CYS A 49 -3.18 -0.02 -16.10
CA CYS A 49 -2.40 -0.16 -14.89
C CYS A 49 -1.22 -1.11 -15.11
N ILE A 50 -0.01 -0.56 -15.13
CA ILE A 50 1.23 -1.33 -15.34
C ILE A 50 1.76 -1.99 -14.05
N SER A 51 1.38 -1.48 -12.88
CA SER A 51 1.88 -1.98 -11.59
C SER A 51 0.94 -1.67 -10.43
N ILE A 52 0.88 -2.58 -9.45
CA ILE A 52 0.17 -2.42 -8.18
C ILE A 52 1.09 -2.68 -6.99
N CYS A 53 1.13 -1.75 -6.05
CA CYS A 53 1.87 -1.87 -4.79
C CYS A 53 0.89 -2.17 -3.64
N THR A 54 1.13 -3.23 -2.86
CA THR A 54 0.27 -3.63 -1.72
C THR A 54 1.09 -3.96 -0.49
N ASP A 55 0.47 -3.98 0.68
CA ASP A 55 1.12 -4.32 1.97
C ASP A 55 1.50 -5.80 2.12
N GLY A 56 1.24 -6.64 1.11
CA GLY A 56 1.56 -8.06 1.17
C GLY A 56 0.52 -8.94 1.85
N ALA A 57 -0.56 -8.37 2.41
CA ALA A 57 -1.59 -9.14 3.09
C ALA A 57 -2.22 -10.20 2.18
N ALA A 58 -2.69 -11.31 2.75
CA ALA A 58 -3.17 -12.47 1.98
C ALA A 58 -4.38 -12.16 1.08
N ASN A 59 -5.24 -11.23 1.50
CA ASN A 59 -6.35 -10.72 0.68
C ASN A 59 -5.89 -9.83 -0.48
N MET A 60 -4.68 -9.26 -0.42
CA MET A 60 -4.07 -8.48 -1.48
C MET A 60 -3.29 -9.37 -2.44
N THR A 61 -2.39 -10.20 -1.92
CA THR A 61 -1.38 -10.95 -2.72
C THR A 61 -1.69 -12.43 -2.90
N GLY A 62 -2.75 -12.96 -2.28
CA GLY A 62 -3.11 -14.36 -2.33
C GLY A 62 -3.20 -14.91 -3.75
N ARG A 63 -2.53 -16.04 -4.01
CA ARG A 63 -2.33 -16.63 -5.35
C ARG A 63 -3.62 -16.79 -6.17
N HIS A 64 -4.72 -17.16 -5.51
CA HIS A 64 -5.98 -17.48 -6.17
C HIS A 64 -7.08 -16.45 -5.90
N ALA A 65 -7.19 -15.99 -4.64
CA ALA A 65 -8.29 -15.13 -4.19
C ALA A 65 -7.87 -13.69 -3.88
N GLY A 66 -6.58 -13.37 -3.98
CA GLY A 66 -6.07 -12.03 -3.70
C GLY A 66 -6.45 -11.00 -4.76
N LEU A 67 -6.45 -9.72 -4.38
CA LEU A 67 -6.65 -8.60 -5.31
C LEU A 67 -5.73 -8.71 -6.53
N VAL A 68 -4.43 -8.95 -6.33
CA VAL A 68 -3.43 -9.03 -7.40
C VAL A 68 -3.77 -10.14 -8.41
N ALA A 69 -4.23 -11.30 -7.92
CA ALA A 69 -4.64 -12.39 -8.79
C ALA A 69 -5.84 -12.01 -9.67
N LYS A 70 -6.77 -11.21 -9.15
CA LYS A 70 -7.93 -10.69 -9.88
C LYS A 70 -7.56 -9.58 -10.85
N MET A 71 -6.70 -8.65 -10.46
CA MET A 71 -6.17 -7.61 -11.35
C MET A 71 -5.46 -8.24 -12.56
N LYS A 72 -4.71 -9.33 -12.36
CA LYS A 72 -4.06 -10.08 -13.46
C LYS A 72 -5.03 -10.74 -14.44
N GLN A 73 -6.30 -10.97 -14.06
CA GLN A 73 -7.30 -11.50 -15.00
C GLN A 73 -7.74 -10.44 -16.02
N VAL A 74 -7.70 -9.16 -15.65
CA VAL A 74 -8.10 -8.03 -16.51
C VAL A 74 -6.91 -7.27 -17.10
N ALA A 75 -5.76 -7.29 -16.43
CA ALA A 75 -4.50 -6.71 -16.87
C ALA A 75 -3.38 -7.75 -16.70
N PRO A 76 -3.22 -8.71 -17.64
CA PRO A 76 -2.30 -9.85 -17.49
C PRO A 76 -0.84 -9.48 -17.23
N ASN A 77 -0.40 -8.33 -17.73
CA ASN A 77 0.97 -7.85 -17.63
C ASN A 77 1.24 -6.98 -16.39
N ILE A 78 0.22 -6.74 -15.54
CA ILE A 78 0.38 -5.92 -14.35
C ILE A 78 1.44 -6.53 -13.41
N GLN A 79 2.42 -5.72 -13.06
CA GLN A 79 3.42 -6.08 -12.07
C GLN A 79 2.87 -5.88 -10.67
N SER A 80 3.33 -6.68 -9.72
CA SER A 80 2.96 -6.49 -8.32
C SER A 80 4.22 -6.32 -7.50
N THR A 81 4.24 -5.25 -6.70
CA THR A 81 5.28 -4.98 -5.74
C THR A 81 4.71 -4.99 -4.33
N HIS A 82 5.54 -5.39 -3.38
CA HIS A 82 5.22 -5.29 -1.98
C HIS A 82 5.69 -3.91 -1.47
N CYS A 83 4.88 -3.28 -0.62
CA CYS A 83 5.18 -1.97 -0.06
C CYS A 83 6.53 -2.00 0.67
N MET A 84 7.46 -1.12 0.26
CA MET A 84 8.81 -1.03 0.83
C MET A 84 8.76 -0.74 2.32
N ILE A 85 7.90 0.21 2.74
CA ILE A 85 7.73 0.57 4.15
C ILE A 85 7.24 -0.61 4.97
N HIS A 86 6.33 -1.44 4.42
CA HIS A 86 5.92 -2.66 5.10
C HIS A 86 7.06 -3.69 5.17
N GLN A 87 7.86 -3.85 4.12
CA GLN A 87 9.04 -4.73 4.15
C GLN A 87 10.07 -4.27 5.16
N GLU A 88 10.36 -2.97 5.22
CA GLU A 88 11.28 -2.38 6.20
C GLU A 88 10.81 -2.63 7.63
N MET A 89 9.51 -2.45 7.89
CA MET A 89 8.92 -2.78 9.20
C MET A 89 9.01 -4.29 9.51
N LEU A 90 8.84 -5.17 8.53
CA LEU A 90 9.01 -6.61 8.73
C LEU A 90 10.48 -7.00 8.95
N ALA A 91 11.40 -6.36 8.24
CA ALA A 91 12.83 -6.56 8.40
C ALA A 91 13.30 -6.06 9.77
N SER A 92 12.77 -4.94 10.26
CA SER A 92 13.14 -4.39 11.57
C SER A 92 12.82 -5.35 12.72
N LYS A 93 11.71 -6.12 12.62
CA LYS A 93 11.35 -7.17 13.58
C LYS A 93 12.35 -8.32 13.65
N ARG A 94 13.21 -8.47 12.65
CA ARG A 94 14.23 -9.53 12.58
C ARG A 94 15.66 -8.99 12.73
N MET A 95 15.82 -7.75 13.20
CA MET A 95 17.13 -7.16 13.46
C MET A 95 17.84 -7.84 14.63
N SER A 96 19.16 -7.64 14.72
CA SER A 96 19.95 -8.10 15.86
C SER A 96 19.48 -7.45 17.16
N ALA A 97 19.83 -8.06 18.30
CA ALA A 97 19.45 -7.54 19.61
C ALA A 97 19.98 -6.12 19.85
N GLU A 98 21.20 -5.84 19.38
CA GLU A 98 21.87 -4.55 19.52
C GLU A 98 21.11 -3.43 18.78
N PHE A 99 20.72 -3.68 17.53
CA PHE A 99 19.93 -2.70 16.77
C PHE A 99 18.52 -2.54 17.33
N ASN A 100 17.88 -3.62 17.78
CA ASN A 100 16.57 -3.54 18.44
C ASN A 100 16.62 -2.69 19.71
N GLN A 101 17.69 -2.81 20.50
CA GLN A 101 17.86 -2.01 21.71
C GLN A 101 18.04 -0.52 21.39
N LEU A 102 18.80 -0.20 20.33
CA LEU A 102 18.98 1.17 19.86
C LEU A 102 17.64 1.79 19.41
N LEU A 103 16.87 1.09 18.56
CA LEU A 103 15.56 1.55 18.11
C LEU A 103 14.57 1.69 19.27
N THR A 104 14.57 0.73 20.21
CA THR A 104 13.73 0.80 21.42
C THR A 104 14.06 2.03 22.25
N THR A 105 15.34 2.36 22.38
CA THR A 105 15.78 3.56 23.11
C THR A 105 15.30 4.83 22.40
N ALA A 106 15.42 4.91 21.08
CA ALA A 106 14.91 6.04 20.31
C ALA A 106 13.39 6.23 20.48
N VAL A 107 12.62 5.13 20.41
CA VAL A 107 11.16 5.16 20.64
C VAL A 107 10.83 5.65 22.06
N LYS A 108 11.54 5.18 23.09
CA LYS A 108 11.36 5.65 24.47
C LYS A 108 11.64 7.15 24.61
N THR A 109 12.70 7.65 23.98
CA THR A 109 13.04 9.09 23.99
C THR A 109 11.94 9.92 23.33
N VAL A 110 11.45 9.52 22.15
CA VAL A 110 10.35 10.22 21.46
C VAL A 110 9.08 10.21 22.32
N ASN A 111 8.74 9.07 22.93
CA ASN A 111 7.57 8.96 23.78
C ASN A 111 7.67 9.82 25.04
N PHE A 112 8.87 9.91 25.64
CA PHE A 112 9.13 10.81 26.76
C PHE A 112 8.88 12.26 26.37
N ILE A 113 9.43 12.73 25.24
CA ILE A 113 9.22 14.09 24.72
C ILE A 113 7.72 14.35 24.47
N LYS A 114 7.02 13.44 23.79
CA LYS A 114 5.58 13.57 23.53
C LYS A 114 4.74 13.60 24.80
N SER A 115 5.12 12.84 25.83
CA SER A 115 4.41 12.85 27.11
C SER A 115 4.63 14.15 27.88
N SER A 116 5.82 14.76 27.78
CA SER A 116 6.11 16.02 28.44
C SER A 116 5.30 17.21 27.88
N SER A 117 4.95 17.21 26.59
CA SER A 117 4.08 18.25 26.02
C SER A 117 2.62 18.17 26.48
N LEU A 118 2.20 17.04 27.06
CA LEU A 118 0.84 16.84 27.60
C LEU A 118 0.75 17.15 29.11
N ASN A 119 1.89 17.39 29.77
CA ASN A 119 1.98 17.71 31.20
C ASN A 119 2.26 19.20 31.45
N SER A 120 1.92 20.06 30.49
CA SER A 120 1.98 21.53 30.58
C SER A 120 0.57 22.12 30.59
#